data_AF-A0A9P1JSX5-F1
#
_entry.id   AF-A0A9P1JSX5-F1
#
_cell.length_a   1.000
_cell.length_b   1.000
_cell.length_c   1.000
_cell.angle_alpha   90.00
_cell.angle_beta   90.00
_cell.angle_gamma   90.00
#
_symmetry.space_group_name_H-M   'P 1'
#
loop_
_entity.id
_entity.type
_entity.pdbx_description
1 polymer ?
#
loop_
_entity_poly.entity_id
_entity_poly.type
_entity_poly.pdbx_seq_one_letter_code
_entity_poly.pdbx_strand_id
1 'polypeptide(L)'
;MTLIFDWREPSRPPADPSPATLPAIPPSTGEDKRLEALERENAKLRRINQVLMDRVERSMDVQGGAFSLFQTAIVLEQKVRERTLELERALRELEDSHRALARAKELADTMRTRLSEAIESVNEGFAIFDADDRLVLCNSKYLALWPEIRDRILPGIRFQEIAELAASSRTIADAYPRPDRWLSERLAQHRGAEGSLRLPAGRRALGPGQRAADPRRRGGRRLHRHHRHQGA
;
A
#
# COMPACT_ATOMS: atom_id res chain seq x y z
N MET A 1 -12.88 129.61 11.45
CA MET A 1 -12.97 128.21 10.98
C MET A 1 -12.99 127.34 12.23
N THR A 2 -14.14 127.11 12.89
CA THR A 2 -15.18 126.08 12.60
C THR A 2 -14.50 124.70 12.42
N LEU A 3 -14.70 123.67 13.25
CA LEU A 3 -15.92 123.01 13.74
C LEU A 3 -15.56 122.22 15.04
N ILE A 4 -16.22 122.43 16.18
CA ILE A 4 -17.29 121.58 16.78
C ILE A 4 -17.41 120.16 16.19
N PHE A 5 -17.03 119.15 16.99
CA PHE A 5 -17.57 117.79 16.90
C PHE A 5 -17.86 117.28 18.32
N ASP A 6 -19.13 116.98 18.52
CA ASP A 6 -19.77 116.54 19.76
C ASP A 6 -19.79 115.00 19.76
N TRP A 7 -19.34 114.35 20.85
CA TRP A 7 -19.49 112.91 21.03
C TRP A 7 -19.82 112.57 22.49
N ARG A 8 -20.97 111.92 22.65
CA ARG A 8 -21.64 111.51 23.90
C ARG A 8 -20.97 110.31 24.57
N GLU A 9 -20.88 110.34 25.90
CA GLU A 9 -20.53 109.21 26.76
C GLU A 9 -21.47 107.99 26.59
N PRO A 10 -20.93 106.76 26.69
CA PRO A 10 -21.68 105.62 27.16
C PRO A 10 -21.08 105.02 28.45
N SER A 11 -21.88 105.09 29.52
CA SER A 11 -22.11 104.09 30.60
C SER A 11 -20.94 103.28 31.18
N ARG A 12 -20.72 103.48 32.49
CA ARG A 12 -19.85 102.71 33.39
C ARG A 12 -20.37 101.28 33.64
N PRO A 13 -19.60 100.19 33.42
CA PRO A 13 -19.95 98.84 33.89
C PRO A 13 -19.49 98.60 35.36
N PRO A 14 -20.09 97.62 36.09
CA PRO A 14 -19.92 97.44 37.53
C PRO A 14 -18.59 96.77 37.91
N ALA A 15 -18.21 96.94 39.19
CA ALA A 15 -16.95 96.51 39.79
C ALA A 15 -16.74 94.98 39.81
N ASP A 16 -15.53 94.54 39.44
CA ASP A 16 -15.01 93.19 39.70
C ASP A 16 -14.33 93.13 41.08
N PRO A 17 -14.48 92.05 41.87
CA PRO A 17 -13.86 91.93 43.18
C PRO A 17 -12.36 91.59 43.12
N SER A 18 -11.63 92.17 44.07
CA SER A 18 -10.20 92.03 44.40
C SER A 18 -9.65 90.59 44.36
N PRO A 19 -8.36 90.37 44.00
CA PRO A 19 -7.77 89.03 43.92
C PRO A 19 -7.69 88.36 45.31
N ALA A 20 -8.29 87.18 45.43
CA ALA A 20 -8.13 86.31 46.58
C ALA A 20 -6.70 85.73 46.61
N THR A 21 -5.91 86.15 47.59
CA THR A 21 -4.62 85.54 47.94
C THR A 21 -4.86 84.11 48.41
N LEU A 22 -4.49 83.11 47.60
CA LEU A 22 -4.32 81.73 48.05
C LEU A 22 -3.23 81.69 49.14
N PRO A 23 -3.45 81.03 50.29
CA PRO A 23 -2.41 80.92 51.30
C PRO A 23 -1.25 80.06 50.77
N ALA A 24 -0.03 80.57 50.92
CA ALA A 24 1.20 79.84 50.61
C ALA A 24 1.30 78.60 51.51
N ILE A 25 1.35 77.43 50.89
CA ILE A 25 1.69 76.16 51.55
C ILE A 25 3.14 76.29 52.04
N PRO A 26 3.45 76.09 53.34
CA PRO A 26 4.83 76.18 53.82
C PRO A 26 5.68 75.05 53.20
N PRO A 27 6.98 75.27 52.93
CA PRO A 27 7.83 74.25 52.31
C PRO A 27 7.99 73.08 53.29
N SER A 28 7.45 71.93 52.91
CA SER A 28 7.62 70.67 53.63
C SER A 28 9.03 70.13 53.38
N THR A 29 10.03 70.78 53.97
CA THR A 29 11.46 70.43 53.84
C THR A 29 11.80 68.96 54.10
N GLY A 30 10.97 68.23 54.85
CA GLY A 30 11.08 66.78 55.02
C GLY A 30 10.50 65.97 53.85
N GLU A 31 9.40 66.43 53.25
CA GLU A 31 8.82 65.83 52.04
C GLU A 31 9.68 66.17 50.82
N ASP A 32 10.23 67.39 50.72
CA ASP A 32 11.15 67.80 49.66
C ASP A 32 12.44 66.96 49.69
N LYS A 33 13.03 66.73 50.88
CA LYS A 33 14.20 65.84 51.02
C LYS A 33 13.88 64.39 50.68
N ARG A 34 12.68 63.93 51.00
CA ARG A 34 12.22 62.57 50.68
C ARG A 34 11.92 62.43 49.19
N LEU A 35 11.39 63.47 48.56
CA LEU A 35 11.17 63.57 47.12
C LEU A 35 12.51 63.52 46.38
N GLU A 36 13.49 64.32 46.78
CA GLU A 36 14.84 64.27 46.20
C GLU A 36 15.51 62.90 46.36
N ALA A 37 15.38 62.26 47.53
CA ALA A 37 15.93 60.94 47.77
C ALA A 37 15.25 59.88 46.89
N LEU A 38 13.92 59.93 46.77
CA LEU A 38 13.13 59.06 45.91
C LEU A 38 13.44 59.30 44.43
N GLU A 39 13.67 60.53 44.01
CA GLU A 39 14.06 60.87 42.64
C GLU A 39 15.46 60.34 42.30
N ARG A 40 16.43 60.47 43.22
CA ARG A 40 17.76 59.88 43.06
C ARG A 40 17.70 58.36 43.00
N GLU A 41 16.88 57.74 43.84
CA GLU A 41 16.66 56.29 43.83
C GLU A 41 15.96 55.84 42.55
N ASN A 42 14.94 56.56 42.08
CA ASN A 42 14.27 56.28 40.81
C ASN A 42 15.24 56.42 39.63
N ALA A 43 16.05 57.46 39.62
CA ALA A 43 17.07 57.66 38.58
C ALA A 43 18.09 56.52 38.58
N LYS A 44 18.52 56.06 39.77
CA LYS A 44 19.42 54.92 39.91
C LYS A 44 18.76 53.62 39.45
N LEU A 45 17.52 53.35 39.84
CA LEU A 45 16.76 52.17 39.42
C LEU A 45 16.52 52.16 37.91
N ARG A 46 16.15 53.30 37.33
CA ARG A 46 16.01 53.46 35.87
C ARG A 46 17.32 53.21 35.15
N ARG A 47 18.45 53.74 35.67
CA ARG A 47 19.78 53.50 35.10
C ARG A 47 20.18 52.02 35.17
N ILE A 48 19.92 51.36 36.30
CA ILE A 48 20.21 49.93 36.49
C ILE A 48 19.35 49.10 35.53
N ASN A 49 18.05 49.35 35.48
CA ASN A 49 17.14 48.65 34.57
C ASN A 49 17.53 48.86 33.10
N GLN A 50 17.91 50.08 32.71
CA GLN A 50 18.40 50.37 31.35
C GLN A 50 19.66 49.56 31.02
N VAL A 51 20.67 49.57 31.90
CA VAL A 51 21.93 48.83 31.66
C VAL A 51 21.70 47.32 31.66
N LEU A 52 20.78 46.81 32.49
CA LEU A 52 20.40 45.41 32.50
C LEU A 52 19.69 45.01 31.22
N MET A 53 18.74 45.81 30.72
CA MET A 53 18.09 45.58 29.44
C MET A 53 19.09 45.64 28.28
N ASP A 54 19.93 46.67 28.21
CA ASP A 54 20.99 46.78 27.18
C ASP A 54 21.94 45.57 27.20
N ARG A 55 22.26 45.04 28.39
CA ARG A 55 23.16 43.88 28.53
C ARG A 55 22.47 42.57 28.17
N VAL A 56 21.21 42.41 28.55
CA VAL A 56 20.39 41.25 28.19
C VAL A 56 20.15 41.25 26.69
N GLU A 57 19.71 42.36 26.09
CA GLU A 57 19.54 42.50 24.64
C GLU A 57 20.84 42.21 23.90
N ARG A 58 21.97 42.76 24.32
CA ARG A 58 23.27 42.39 23.71
C ARG A 58 23.63 40.92 23.89
N SER A 59 23.31 40.29 25.04
CA SER A 59 23.56 38.85 25.22
C SER A 59 22.62 37.96 24.40
N MET A 60 21.42 38.46 24.10
CA MET A 60 20.42 37.77 23.29
C MET A 60 20.67 37.97 21.78
N ASP A 61 21.17 39.14 21.38
CA ASP A 61 21.52 39.50 20.01
C ASP A 61 22.85 38.87 19.56
N VAL A 62 23.84 38.75 20.46
CA VAL A 62 25.14 38.12 20.16
C VAL A 62 25.00 36.64 19.73
N GLN A 63 23.86 36.00 20.01
CA GLN A 63 23.56 34.63 19.56
C GLN A 63 22.42 34.52 18.55
N GLY A 64 21.70 35.60 18.21
CA GLY A 64 20.42 35.49 17.51
C GLY A 64 19.46 34.48 18.19
N GLY A 65 19.65 34.23 19.50
CA GLY A 65 19.38 32.93 20.11
C GLY A 65 17.90 32.63 20.30
N ALA A 66 17.12 33.61 20.78
CA ALA A 66 15.69 33.41 20.99
C ALA A 66 14.93 33.28 19.65
N PHE A 67 15.15 34.21 18.72
CA PHE A 67 14.52 34.18 17.40
C PHE A 67 14.96 32.96 16.58
N SER A 68 16.26 32.60 16.60
CA SER A 68 16.76 31.40 15.94
C SER A 68 16.19 30.11 16.52
N LEU A 69 16.00 30.02 17.85
CA LEU A 69 15.35 28.86 18.48
C LEU A 69 13.87 28.75 18.06
N PHE A 70 13.14 29.86 18.04
CA PHE A 70 11.75 29.87 17.52
C PHE A 70 11.68 29.50 16.05
N GLN A 71 12.54 30.08 15.19
CA GLN A 71 12.61 29.71 13.77
C GLN A 71 12.93 28.23 13.59
N THR A 72 13.85 27.69 14.38
CA THR A 72 14.20 26.27 14.35
C THR A 72 13.03 25.39 14.80
N ALA A 73 12.30 25.80 15.85
CA ALA A 73 11.12 25.08 16.33
C ALA A 73 10.02 25.02 15.26
N ILE A 74 9.75 26.13 14.56
CA ILE A 74 8.78 26.18 13.46
C ILE A 74 9.20 25.24 12.32
N VAL A 75 10.47 25.26 11.92
CA VAL A 75 10.99 24.37 10.86
C VAL A 75 10.90 22.90 11.27
N LEU A 76 11.20 22.57 12.53
CA LEU A 76 11.07 21.20 13.03
C LEU A 76 9.61 20.76 13.10
N GLU A 77 8.68 21.62 13.54
CA GLU A 77 7.25 21.31 13.53
C GLU A 77 6.76 21.03 12.09
N GLN A 78 7.18 21.87 11.15
CA GLN A 78 6.86 21.67 9.73
C GLN A 78 7.42 20.34 9.22
N LYS A 79 8.69 20.01 9.52
CA LYS A 79 9.30 18.73 9.15
C LYS A 79 8.58 17.54 9.78
N VAL A 80 8.22 17.61 11.06
CA VAL A 80 7.45 16.55 11.72
C VAL A 80 6.11 16.37 11.02
N ARG A 81 5.40 17.47 10.70
CA ARG A 81 4.12 17.41 9.98
C ARG A 81 4.28 16.78 8.60
N GLU A 82 5.30 17.18 7.83
CA GLU A 82 5.61 16.62 6.51
C GLU A 82 5.92 15.11 6.61
N ARG A 83 6.79 14.72 7.54
CA ARG A 83 7.16 13.30 7.73
C ARG A 83 6.00 12.46 8.22
N THR A 84 5.13 12.98 9.07
CA THR A 84 3.90 12.29 9.48
C THR A 84 2.97 12.06 8.29
N LEU A 85 2.78 13.06 7.43
CA LEU A 85 1.98 12.91 6.21
C LEU A 85 2.57 11.90 5.24
N GLU A 86 3.89 11.90 5.05
CA GLU A 86 4.60 10.90 4.25
C GLU A 86 4.41 9.48 4.82
N LEU A 87 4.57 9.33 6.14
CA LEU A 87 4.40 8.04 6.79
C LEU A 87 2.97 7.52 6.66
N GLU A 88 1.96 8.37 6.86
CA GLU A 88 0.57 7.98 6.67
C GLU A 88 0.28 7.58 5.21
N ARG A 89 0.89 8.24 4.23
CA ARG A 89 0.76 7.84 2.81
C ARG A 89 1.37 6.47 2.57
N ALA A 90 2.58 6.24 3.07
CA ALA A 90 3.26 4.95 2.94
C ALA A 90 2.49 3.82 3.64
N LEU A 91 1.92 4.07 4.81
CA LEU A 91 1.08 3.10 5.52
C LEU A 91 -0.18 2.76 4.73
N ARG A 92 -0.86 3.75 4.15
CA ARG A 92 -2.03 3.51 3.27
C ARG A 92 -1.66 2.67 2.05
N GLU A 93 -0.56 2.97 1.39
CA GLU A 93 -0.09 2.21 0.23
C GLU A 93 0.27 0.76 0.58
N LEU A 94 0.88 0.55 1.76
CA LEU A 94 1.20 -0.78 2.26
C LEU A 94 -0.07 -1.57 2.61
N GLU A 95 -1.04 -0.95 3.27
CA GLU A 95 -2.33 -1.58 3.58
C GLU A 95 -3.07 -2.00 2.31
N ASP A 96 -3.09 -1.15 1.28
CA ASP A 96 -3.73 -1.44 0.00
C ASP A 96 -3.02 -2.60 -0.73
N SER A 97 -1.69 -2.59 -0.74
CA SER A 97 -0.89 -3.68 -1.30
C SER A 97 -1.13 -5.00 -0.57
N HIS A 98 -1.17 -4.97 0.76
CA HIS A 98 -1.45 -6.16 1.55
C HIS A 98 -2.87 -6.71 1.31
N ARG A 99 -3.86 -5.83 1.18
CA ARG A 99 -5.24 -6.21 0.82
C ARG A 99 -5.31 -6.84 -0.57
N ALA A 100 -4.61 -6.27 -1.56
CA ALA A 100 -4.56 -6.82 -2.91
C ALA A 100 -3.93 -8.21 -2.92
N LEU A 101 -2.81 -8.39 -2.21
CA LEU A 101 -2.13 -9.67 -2.09
C LEU A 101 -3.02 -10.72 -1.40
N ALA A 102 -3.71 -10.35 -0.31
CA ALA A 102 -4.62 -11.25 0.41
C ALA A 102 -5.75 -11.75 -0.51
N ARG A 103 -6.37 -10.86 -1.28
CA ARG A 103 -7.42 -11.25 -2.26
C ARG A 103 -6.89 -12.17 -3.35
N ALA A 104 -5.70 -11.88 -3.87
CA ALA A 104 -5.07 -12.71 -4.90
C ALA A 104 -4.78 -14.12 -4.37
N LYS A 105 -4.29 -14.23 -3.13
CA LYS A 105 -4.05 -15.50 -2.46
C LYS A 105 -5.35 -16.28 -2.24
N GLU A 106 -6.39 -15.64 -1.72
CA GLU A 106 -7.69 -16.29 -1.49
C GLU A 106 -8.32 -16.80 -2.79
N LEU A 107 -8.21 -16.03 -3.87
CA LEU A 107 -8.63 -16.46 -5.20
C LEU A 107 -7.83 -17.69 -5.67
N ALA A 108 -6.51 -17.67 -5.53
CA ALA A 108 -5.64 -18.79 -5.90
C ALA A 108 -5.97 -20.06 -5.10
N ASP A 109 -6.17 -19.95 -3.79
CA ASP A 109 -6.54 -21.06 -2.91
C ASP A 109 -7.92 -21.63 -3.26
N THR A 110 -8.87 -20.76 -3.60
CA THR A 110 -10.20 -21.18 -4.09
C THR A 110 -10.09 -21.94 -5.40
N MET A 111 -9.30 -21.43 -6.36
CA MET A 111 -9.09 -22.09 -7.65
C MET A 111 -8.37 -23.43 -7.50
N ARG A 112 -7.37 -23.51 -6.61
CA ARG A 112 -6.67 -24.75 -6.29
C ARG A 112 -7.62 -25.79 -5.70
N THR A 113 -8.48 -25.38 -4.76
CA THR A 113 -9.49 -26.26 -4.16
C THR A 113 -10.47 -26.77 -5.22
N ARG A 114 -11.04 -25.88 -6.03
CA ARG A 114 -11.94 -26.26 -7.13
C ARG A 114 -11.30 -27.19 -8.15
N LEU A 115 -10.03 -26.96 -8.49
CA LEU A 115 -9.29 -27.84 -9.39
C LEU A 115 -9.13 -29.25 -8.78
N SER A 116 -8.81 -29.30 -7.49
CA SER A 116 -8.64 -30.56 -6.76
C SER A 116 -9.97 -31.33 -6.69
N GLU A 117 -11.07 -30.65 -6.39
CA GLU A 117 -12.42 -31.24 -6.39
C GLU A 117 -12.86 -31.73 -7.78
N ALA A 118 -12.59 -30.95 -8.83
CA ALA A 118 -12.92 -31.33 -10.19
C ALA A 118 -12.16 -32.59 -10.61
N ILE A 119 -10.87 -32.68 -10.29
CA ILE A 119 -10.03 -33.85 -10.57
C ILE A 119 -10.46 -35.07 -9.75
N GLU A 120 -10.89 -34.86 -8.50
CA GLU A 120 -11.41 -35.92 -7.64
C GLU A 120 -12.73 -36.51 -8.17
N SER A 121 -13.54 -35.70 -8.86
CA SER A 121 -14.79 -36.16 -9.50
C SER A 121 -14.57 -37.04 -10.74
N VAL A 122 -13.36 -37.05 -11.31
CA VAL A 122 -13.04 -37.87 -12.48
C VAL A 122 -13.03 -39.34 -12.09
N ASN A 123 -13.82 -40.16 -12.79
CA ASN A 123 -13.98 -41.59 -12.48
C ASN A 123 -12.78 -42.46 -12.93
N GLU A 124 -11.76 -41.84 -13.53
CA GLU A 124 -10.51 -42.46 -13.96
C GLU A 124 -9.37 -42.03 -13.02
N GLY A 125 -8.36 -42.88 -12.85
CA GLY A 125 -7.18 -42.55 -12.07
C GLY A 125 -6.39 -41.42 -12.72
N PHE A 126 -6.21 -40.31 -12.01
CA PHE A 126 -5.58 -39.10 -12.52
C PHE A 126 -4.40 -38.68 -11.66
N ALA A 127 -3.27 -38.35 -12.31
CA ALA A 127 -2.06 -37.87 -11.68
C ALA A 127 -1.38 -36.82 -12.58
N ILE A 128 -0.89 -35.73 -11.98
CA ILE A 128 -0.11 -34.67 -12.62
C ILE A 128 1.32 -34.72 -12.10
N PHE A 129 2.28 -34.61 -13.01
CA PHE A 129 3.71 -34.52 -12.72
C PHE A 129 4.26 -33.15 -13.14
N ASP A 130 5.29 -32.67 -12.45
CA ASP A 130 6.04 -31.48 -12.85
C ASP A 130 7.09 -31.80 -13.93
N ALA A 131 7.88 -30.80 -14.32
CA ALA A 131 8.91 -30.95 -15.35
C ALA A 131 10.07 -31.89 -14.92
N ASP A 132 10.20 -32.18 -13.63
CA ASP A 132 11.20 -33.08 -13.06
C ASP A 132 10.63 -34.49 -12.79
N ASP A 133 9.50 -34.83 -13.41
CA ASP A 133 8.76 -36.08 -13.24
C ASP A 133 8.31 -36.35 -11.78
N ARG A 134 8.04 -35.30 -10.99
CA ARG A 134 7.57 -35.44 -9.61
C ARG A 134 6.07 -35.25 -9.50
N LEU A 135 5.42 -36.10 -8.70
CA LEU A 135 3.99 -36.06 -8.50
C LEU A 135 3.56 -34.74 -7.83
N VAL A 136 2.74 -33.95 -8.51
CA VAL A 136 2.18 -32.70 -7.98
C VAL A 136 0.81 -32.94 -7.34
N LEU A 137 -0.04 -33.73 -8.01
CA LEU A 137 -1.41 -34.00 -7.58
C LEU A 137 -1.88 -35.35 -8.11
N CYS A 138 -2.63 -36.10 -7.31
CA CYS A 138 -3.34 -37.30 -7.74
C CYS A 138 -4.72 -37.38 -7.09
N ASN A 139 -5.69 -38.00 -7.77
CA ASN A 139 -7.01 -38.27 -7.19
C ASN A 139 -7.06 -39.60 -6.42
N SER A 140 -8.10 -39.81 -5.62
CA SER A 140 -8.29 -41.08 -4.91
C SER A 140 -8.42 -42.29 -5.83
N LYS A 141 -8.96 -42.10 -7.04
CA LYS A 141 -9.08 -43.18 -8.04
C LYS A 141 -7.72 -43.69 -8.50
N TYR A 142 -6.72 -42.83 -8.59
CA TYR A 142 -5.34 -43.20 -8.88
C TYR A 142 -4.75 -44.04 -7.74
N LEU A 143 -4.98 -43.63 -6.49
CA LEU A 143 -4.54 -44.39 -5.31
C LEU A 143 -5.27 -45.73 -5.19
N ALA A 144 -6.53 -45.81 -5.62
CA ALA A 144 -7.33 -47.03 -5.60
C ALA A 144 -6.82 -48.10 -6.58
N LEU A 145 -6.07 -47.73 -7.62
CA LEU A 145 -5.39 -48.69 -8.51
C LEU A 145 -4.21 -49.38 -7.80
N TRP A 146 -3.68 -48.76 -6.75
CA TRP A 146 -2.44 -49.16 -6.09
C TRP A 146 -2.59 -49.24 -4.56
N PRO A 147 -3.52 -50.07 -4.05
CA PRO A 147 -3.85 -50.09 -2.62
C PRO A 147 -2.65 -50.46 -1.73
N GLU A 148 -1.72 -51.28 -2.23
CA GLU A 148 -0.54 -51.76 -1.48
C GLU A 148 0.53 -50.69 -1.29
N ILE A 149 0.60 -49.71 -2.19
CA ILE A 149 1.65 -48.68 -2.20
C ILE A 149 1.07 -47.28 -2.00
N ARG A 150 -0.24 -47.15 -1.77
CA ARG A 150 -0.94 -45.87 -1.61
C ARG A 150 -0.30 -44.96 -0.55
N ASP A 151 0.18 -45.53 0.55
CA ASP A 151 0.79 -44.79 1.66
C ASP A 151 2.17 -44.23 1.32
N ARG A 152 2.75 -44.72 0.21
CA ARG A 152 4.04 -44.28 -0.32
C ARG A 152 3.89 -43.31 -1.50
N ILE A 153 2.69 -43.21 -2.09
CA ILE A 153 2.40 -42.27 -3.19
C ILE A 153 2.00 -40.93 -2.58
N LEU A 154 3.01 -40.13 -2.25
CA LEU A 154 2.86 -38.78 -1.71
C LEU A 154 3.34 -37.74 -2.73
N PRO A 155 2.79 -36.50 -2.72
CA PRO A 155 3.30 -35.42 -3.56
C PRO A 155 4.83 -35.26 -3.42
N GLY A 156 5.53 -35.14 -4.55
CA GLY A 156 6.99 -35.01 -4.64
C GLY A 156 7.75 -36.28 -5.01
N ILE A 157 7.13 -37.47 -4.88
CA ILE A 157 7.71 -38.74 -5.32
C ILE A 157 7.92 -38.72 -6.84
N ARG A 158 9.03 -39.29 -7.33
CA ARG A 158 9.29 -39.37 -8.77
C ARG A 158 8.41 -40.44 -9.42
N PHE A 159 8.01 -40.21 -10.67
CA PHE A 159 7.29 -41.19 -11.46
C PHE A 159 8.00 -42.55 -11.49
N GLN A 160 9.34 -42.54 -11.62
CA GLN A 160 10.13 -43.76 -11.63
C GLN A 160 9.98 -44.56 -10.33
N GLU A 161 10.00 -43.90 -9.18
CA GLU A 161 9.83 -44.55 -7.88
C GLU A 161 8.42 -45.15 -7.77
N ILE A 162 7.38 -44.44 -8.21
CA ILE A 162 6.02 -44.99 -8.27
C ILE A 162 5.97 -46.23 -9.16
N ALA A 163 6.61 -46.18 -10.34
CA ALA A 163 6.60 -47.29 -11.29
C ALA A 163 7.34 -48.52 -10.73
N GLU A 164 8.46 -48.34 -10.04
CA GLU A 164 9.21 -49.42 -9.36
C GLU A 164 8.38 -50.06 -8.25
N LEU A 165 7.68 -49.24 -7.46
CA LEU A 165 6.76 -49.71 -6.42
C LEU A 165 5.57 -50.47 -7.00
N ALA A 166 5.01 -49.97 -8.10
CA ALA A 166 3.91 -50.62 -8.80
C ALA A 166 4.35 -51.94 -9.43
N ALA A 167 5.55 -52.01 -10.01
CA ALA A 167 6.10 -53.25 -10.58
C ALA A 167 6.33 -54.32 -9.50
N SER A 168 6.72 -53.89 -8.29
CA SER A 168 6.90 -54.77 -7.14
C SER A 168 5.59 -55.14 -6.44
N SER A 169 4.47 -54.51 -6.82
CA SER A 169 3.16 -54.80 -6.24
C SER A 169 2.59 -56.12 -6.76
N ARG A 170 1.78 -56.76 -5.93
CA ARG A 170 1.11 -58.02 -6.31
C ARG A 170 0.17 -57.82 -7.50
N THR A 171 -0.43 -56.64 -7.62
CA THR A 171 -1.32 -56.28 -8.76
C THR A 171 -0.63 -56.44 -10.11
N ILE A 172 0.66 -56.05 -10.23
CA ILE A 172 1.42 -56.25 -11.47
C ILE A 172 2.00 -57.66 -11.55
N ALA A 173 2.49 -58.21 -10.45
CA ALA A 173 3.05 -59.57 -10.43
C ALA A 173 2.03 -60.62 -10.88
N ASP A 174 0.77 -60.50 -10.47
CA ASP A 174 -0.31 -61.44 -10.83
C ASP A 174 -0.80 -61.22 -12.28
N ALA A 175 -0.74 -59.99 -12.79
CA ALA A 175 -1.26 -59.63 -14.12
C ALA A 175 -0.22 -59.72 -15.25
N TYR A 176 1.07 -59.61 -14.94
CA TYR A 176 2.17 -59.58 -15.91
C TYR A 176 3.24 -60.63 -15.57
N PRO A 177 3.50 -61.60 -16.47
CA PRO A 177 4.50 -62.66 -16.24
C PRO A 177 5.94 -62.16 -16.03
N ARG A 178 6.23 -60.90 -16.39
CA ARG A 178 7.54 -60.25 -16.23
C ARG A 178 7.36 -58.79 -15.77
N PRO A 179 7.35 -58.53 -14.46
CA PRO A 179 7.22 -57.18 -13.91
C PRO A 179 8.30 -56.20 -14.39
N ASP A 180 9.55 -56.66 -14.57
CA ASP A 180 10.66 -55.82 -15.04
C ASP A 180 10.44 -55.29 -16.47
N ARG A 181 9.80 -56.10 -17.31
CA ARG A 181 9.44 -55.71 -18.67
C ARG A 181 8.35 -54.65 -18.65
N TRP A 182 7.35 -54.81 -17.79
CA TRP A 182 6.30 -53.82 -17.59
C TRP A 182 6.89 -52.48 -17.13
N LEU A 183 7.80 -52.49 -16.16
CA LEU A 183 8.48 -51.28 -15.66
C LEU A 183 9.22 -50.56 -16.80
N SER A 184 10.00 -51.30 -17.57
CA SER A 184 10.78 -50.75 -18.70
C SER A 184 9.87 -50.13 -19.76
N GLU A 185 8.79 -50.81 -20.14
CA GLU A 185 7.81 -50.32 -21.12
C GLU A 185 7.07 -49.08 -20.58
N ARG A 186 6.75 -49.03 -19.28
CA ARG A 186 6.10 -47.87 -18.64
C ARG A 186 6.98 -46.64 -18.58
N LEU A 187 8.25 -46.78 -18.21
CA LEU A 187 9.20 -45.67 -18.19
C LEU A 187 9.47 -45.13 -19.60
N ALA A 188 9.50 -46.00 -20.61
CA ALA A 188 9.64 -45.60 -22.00
C ALA A 188 8.40 -44.86 -22.52
N GLN A 189 7.19 -45.33 -22.17
CA GLN A 189 5.94 -44.65 -22.50
C GLN A 189 5.85 -43.27 -21.85
N HIS A 190 6.27 -43.14 -20.59
CA HIS A 190 6.26 -41.85 -19.87
C HIS A 190 7.20 -40.84 -20.53
N ARG A 191 8.44 -41.25 -20.82
CA ARG A 191 9.42 -40.41 -21.52
C ARG A 191 9.00 -40.03 -22.95
N GLY A 192 8.23 -40.88 -23.63
CA GLY A 192 7.70 -40.61 -24.96
C GLY A 192 6.39 -39.82 -24.98
N ALA A 193 5.73 -39.66 -23.83
CA ALA A 193 4.43 -39.00 -23.68
C ALA A 193 4.55 -37.79 -22.74
N GLU A 194 5.40 -36.81 -23.08
CA GLU A 194 5.37 -35.50 -22.44
C GLU A 194 3.93 -34.94 -22.48
N GLY A 195 3.25 -34.99 -21.33
CA GLY A 195 1.97 -34.30 -21.09
C GLY A 195 0.67 -35.12 -21.16
N SER A 196 0.68 -36.45 -21.35
CA SER A 196 -0.59 -37.23 -21.27
C SER A 196 -0.37 -38.69 -20.87
N LEU A 197 -0.64 -39.01 -19.59
CA LEU A 197 -0.66 -40.39 -19.11
C LEU A 197 -1.99 -41.05 -19.48
N ARG A 198 -1.91 -42.10 -20.31
CA ARG A 198 -3.02 -43.01 -20.62
C ARG A 198 -2.91 -44.27 -19.75
N LEU A 199 -3.87 -44.50 -18.86
CA LEU A 199 -4.04 -45.78 -18.17
C LEU A 199 -4.82 -46.77 -19.07
N PRO A 200 -4.57 -48.08 -18.95
CA PRO A 200 -5.24 -49.08 -19.75
C PRO A 200 -6.63 -49.37 -19.16
N ALA A 201 -7.62 -48.58 -19.56
CA ALA A 201 -9.01 -49.03 -19.60
C ALA A 201 -9.57 -48.51 -20.93
N GLY A 202 -10.05 -49.42 -21.77
CA GLY A 202 -10.30 -49.14 -23.18
C GLY A 202 -11.29 -47.99 -23.40
N ARG A 203 -10.79 -46.81 -23.78
CA ARG A 203 -11.37 -45.87 -24.77
C ARG A 203 -10.39 -44.71 -25.00
N ARG A 204 -10.21 -44.35 -26.28
CA ARG A 204 -9.41 -43.18 -26.71
C ARG A 204 -10.19 -41.90 -26.40
N ALA A 205 -9.70 -41.04 -25.51
CA ALA A 205 -10.03 -39.63 -25.57
C ALA A 205 -9.15 -38.97 -26.66
N LEU A 206 -9.81 -38.41 -27.68
CA LEU A 206 -9.18 -37.55 -28.68
C LEU A 206 -9.04 -36.15 -28.06
N GLY A 207 -7.84 -35.57 -28.12
CA GLY A 207 -7.61 -34.17 -27.69
C GLY A 207 -8.33 -33.16 -28.60
N PRO A 208 -8.56 -31.92 -28.12
CA PRO A 208 -9.27 -30.91 -28.87
C PRO A 208 -8.34 -30.36 -29.97
N GLY A 209 -8.71 -30.54 -31.24
CA GLY A 209 -7.95 -29.92 -32.33
C GLY A 209 -7.98 -30.58 -33.70
N GLN A 210 -8.66 -31.72 -33.89
CA GLN A 210 -8.86 -32.26 -35.24
C GLN A 210 -10.34 -32.39 -35.55
N ARG A 211 -10.79 -31.58 -36.51
CA ARG A 211 -12.14 -31.65 -37.09
C ARG A 211 -12.43 -33.08 -37.52
N ALA A 212 -13.52 -33.63 -37.01
CA ALA A 212 -14.08 -34.87 -37.52
C ALA A 212 -14.45 -34.67 -39.00
N ALA A 213 -13.72 -35.34 -39.90
CA ALA A 213 -14.21 -35.60 -41.23
C ALA A 213 -15.33 -36.65 -41.13
N ASP A 214 -16.55 -36.21 -41.38
CA ASP A 214 -17.78 -37.00 -41.42
C ASP A 214 -17.67 -38.12 -42.50
N PRO A 215 -17.79 -39.42 -42.14
CA PRO A 215 -17.79 -40.50 -43.11
C PRO A 215 -19.22 -41.02 -43.34
N ARG A 216 -20.17 -40.17 -43.76
CA ARG A 216 -21.43 -40.64 -44.37
C ARG A 216 -21.91 -39.78 -45.54
N ARG A 217 -21.22 -39.85 -46.67
CA ARG A 217 -21.86 -39.71 -47.99
C ARG A 217 -21.27 -40.69 -49.01
N ARG A 218 -21.69 -41.96 -48.92
CA ARG A 218 -21.85 -42.81 -50.11
C ARG A 218 -23.18 -42.42 -50.74
N GLY A 219 -23.11 -41.76 -51.88
CA GLY A 219 -24.27 -41.32 -52.66
C GLY A 219 -23.79 -40.63 -53.91
N GLY A 220 -23.12 -41.39 -54.79
CA GLY A 220 -22.75 -40.90 -56.11
C GLY A 220 -24.00 -40.57 -56.91
N ARG A 221 -24.00 -39.40 -57.55
CA ARG A 221 -24.63 -39.19 -58.85
C ARG A 221 -23.90 -38.06 -59.55
N ARG A 222 -23.21 -38.46 -60.61
CA ARG A 222 -22.63 -37.61 -61.66
C ARG A 222 -23.77 -36.84 -62.33
N LEU A 223 -23.63 -35.53 -62.47
CA LEU A 223 -24.19 -34.80 -63.60
C LEU A 223 -23.14 -33.82 -64.11
N HIS A 224 -22.72 -34.06 -65.35
CA HIS A 224 -21.83 -33.24 -66.14
C HIS A 224 -22.38 -31.82 -66.30
N ARG A 225 -21.56 -30.80 -66.00
CA ARG A 225 -21.68 -29.48 -66.64
C ARG A 225 -20.74 -29.46 -67.84
N HIS A 226 -21.31 -29.55 -69.04
CA HIS A 226 -20.71 -28.95 -70.22
C HIS A 226 -21.50 -27.69 -70.57
N HIS A 227 -20.96 -26.55 -70.16
CA HIS A 227 -21.18 -25.29 -70.84
C HIS A 227 -19.79 -24.71 -71.14
N ARG A 228 -19.28 -25.01 -72.34
CA ARG A 228 -18.42 -24.07 -73.05
C ARG A 228 -19.36 -23.22 -73.90
N HIS A 229 -19.32 -21.92 -73.67
CA HIS A 229 -19.83 -20.93 -74.61
C HIS A 229 -18.62 -20.21 -75.21
N GLN A 230 -18.73 -19.92 -76.51
CA GLN A 230 -18.04 -18.93 -77.32
C GLN A 230 -17.00 -19.44 -78.32
N GLY A 231 -17.26 -19.10 -79.59
CA GLY A 231 -16.23 -18.90 -80.61
C GLY A 231 -16.68 -19.18 -82.04
N ALA A 232 -17.37 -18.21 -82.65
CA ALA A 232 -17.57 -17.93 -84.10
C ALA A 232 -18.23 -18.99 -85.00
#